data_AF-A0A0W7TLY1-F1
#
_entry.id   AF-A0A0W7TLY1-F1
#
_cell.length_a   1.000
_cell.length_b   1.000
_cell.length_c   1.000
_cell.angle_alpha   90.00
_cell.angle_beta   90.00
_cell.angle_gamma   90.00
#
_symmetry.space_group_name_H-M   'P 1'
#
loop_
_entity.id
_entity.type
_entity.pdbx_description
1 polymer ?
#
loop_
_entity_poly.entity_id
_entity_poly.type
_entity_poly.pdbx_seq_one_letter_code
_entity_poly.pdbx_strand_id
1 'polypeptide(L)'
;MDLTKLVKGPAEEEPVQEQPKLSKEEYAALKKTEREELWTRIDALTADAFKDGSSLRGFLDFTAQCSPERIENLLLFHSDAPEATWLKTFDEWKEAGRSVRGGEAGYTALIGQDYTREDGTAASGYYVGKKFDVSQTRGRQPNRAPVYAADELVTAVFTNSPVRLAVSEAVPEGIQAQYVAQNRTIYVRNNMDAQTTFLAIAREQAAASYDIHDGRFSRAAYSAQSYCAAYVAAKKYGLDVRSFSFERVCQMCSGLEPQEQRSFLSDVKQAAYTVARTVRRGLNELELSATPEPAYSVEVHAPVEKTEKPARTKKTPQPQRE
;
A
#
# COMPACT_ATOMS: atom_id res chain seq x y z
N MET A 1 -18.61 -52.66 -4.42
CA MET A 1 -18.68 -51.25 -4.84
C MET A 1 -18.33 -51.18 -6.31
N ASP A 2 -19.13 -50.46 -7.10
CA ASP A 2 -18.96 -50.38 -8.55
C ASP A 2 -18.04 -49.20 -8.90
N LEU A 3 -16.85 -49.52 -9.42
CA LEU A 3 -15.78 -48.57 -9.73
C LEU A 3 -15.97 -47.88 -11.10
N THR A 4 -17.03 -48.19 -11.83
CA THR A 4 -17.38 -47.53 -13.10
C THR A 4 -17.78 -46.06 -12.95
N LYS A 5 -18.05 -45.60 -11.72
CA LYS A 5 -18.30 -44.17 -11.40
C LYS A 5 -17.02 -43.31 -11.31
N LEU A 6 -15.83 -43.90 -11.46
CA LEU A 6 -14.53 -43.19 -11.42
C LEU A 6 -13.95 -42.84 -12.80
N VAL A 7 -14.66 -43.17 -13.90
CA VAL A 7 -14.25 -42.77 -15.24
C VAL A 7 -14.81 -41.39 -15.56
N LYS A 8 -13.92 -40.40 -15.67
CA LYS A 8 -14.22 -39.05 -16.17
C LYS A 8 -14.93 -39.14 -17.53
N GLY A 9 -16.18 -38.68 -17.59
CA GLY A 9 -16.84 -38.27 -18.82
C GLY A 9 -16.11 -37.08 -19.48
N PRO A 10 -16.40 -36.78 -20.74
CA PRO A 10 -15.61 -35.85 -21.54
C PRO A 10 -15.59 -34.46 -20.89
N ALA A 11 -14.45 -33.78 -21.04
CA ALA A 11 -14.25 -32.42 -20.59
C ALA A 11 -15.44 -31.55 -21.01
N GLU A 12 -16.08 -30.91 -20.04
CA GLU A 12 -16.92 -29.75 -20.30
C GLU A 12 -16.05 -28.76 -21.06
N GLU A 13 -16.45 -28.48 -22.29
CA GLU A 13 -15.80 -27.50 -23.17
C GLU A 13 -15.72 -26.18 -22.40
N GLU A 14 -14.49 -25.73 -22.16
CA GLU A 14 -14.25 -24.36 -21.70
C GLU A 14 -14.99 -23.41 -22.65
N PRO A 15 -15.65 -22.36 -22.16
CA PRO A 15 -16.30 -21.40 -23.04
C PRO A 15 -15.22 -20.80 -23.94
N VAL A 16 -15.23 -21.22 -25.21
CA VAL A 16 -14.43 -20.63 -26.27
C VAL A 16 -14.84 -19.17 -26.30
N GLN A 17 -14.00 -18.30 -25.73
CA GLN A 17 -14.07 -16.89 -26.02
C GLN A 17 -13.87 -16.79 -27.52
N GLU A 18 -14.93 -16.44 -28.25
CA GLU A 18 -14.87 -16.15 -29.69
C GLU A 18 -13.84 -15.04 -29.89
N GLN A 19 -12.60 -15.43 -30.17
CA GLN A 19 -11.58 -14.50 -30.63
C GLN A 19 -12.08 -13.97 -31.98
N PRO A 20 -12.22 -12.64 -32.14
CA PRO A 20 -12.59 -12.08 -33.44
C PRO A 20 -11.57 -12.55 -34.48
N LYS A 21 -12.04 -12.94 -35.67
CA LYS A 21 -11.23 -13.27 -36.85
C LYS A 21 -10.53 -12.02 -37.42
N LEU A 22 -9.86 -11.24 -36.58
CA LEU A 22 -8.98 -10.16 -36.99
C LEU A 22 -7.65 -10.79 -37.38
N SER A 23 -7.07 -10.35 -38.50
CA SER A 23 -5.69 -10.71 -38.83
C SER A 23 -4.75 -10.25 -37.73
N LYS A 24 -3.56 -10.87 -37.62
CA LYS A 24 -2.54 -10.50 -36.63
C LYS A 24 -2.18 -9.01 -36.69
N GLU A 25 -2.20 -8.43 -37.90
CA GLU A 25 -1.93 -7.01 -38.14
C GLU A 25 -3.08 -6.12 -37.69
N GLU A 26 -4.33 -6.49 -37.98
CA GLU A 26 -5.51 -5.74 -37.51
C GLU A 26 -5.66 -5.79 -35.99
N TYR A 27 -5.33 -6.93 -35.36
CA TYR A 27 -5.32 -7.05 -33.90
C TYR A 27 -4.23 -6.18 -33.27
N ALA A 28 -3.03 -6.16 -33.86
CA ALA A 28 -1.94 -5.30 -33.40
C ALA A 28 -2.27 -3.81 -33.56
N ALA A 29 -2.90 -3.43 -34.67
CA ALA A 29 -3.37 -2.07 -34.92
C ALA A 29 -4.45 -1.67 -33.91
N LEU A 30 -5.46 -2.52 -33.68
CA LEU A 30 -6.51 -2.27 -32.69
C LEU A 30 -5.93 -2.07 -31.28
N LYS A 31 -5.02 -2.96 -30.85
CA LYS A 31 -4.35 -2.83 -29.54
C LYS A 31 -3.45 -1.60 -29.42
N LYS A 32 -2.90 -1.12 -30.54
CA LYS A 32 -2.17 0.14 -30.58
C LYS A 32 -3.14 1.32 -30.39
N THR A 33 -4.25 1.35 -31.12
CA THR A 33 -5.26 2.40 -31.01
C THR A 33 -5.87 2.45 -29.59
N GLU A 34 -6.29 1.31 -29.03
CA GLU A 34 -6.81 1.23 -27.65
C GLU A 34 -5.83 1.82 -26.62
N ARG A 35 -4.52 1.62 -26.85
CA ARG A 35 -3.47 2.15 -25.97
C ARG A 35 -3.33 3.67 -26.12
N GLU A 36 -3.34 4.18 -27.35
CA GLU A 36 -3.25 5.61 -27.65
C GLU A 36 -4.47 6.38 -27.08
N GLU A 37 -5.66 5.82 -27.23
CA GLU A 37 -6.89 6.35 -26.63
C GLU A 37 -6.81 6.36 -25.09
N LEU A 38 -6.30 5.28 -24.49
CA LEU A 38 -6.13 5.21 -23.04
C LEU A 38 -5.13 6.27 -22.53
N TRP A 39 -4.03 6.49 -23.24
CA TRP A 39 -3.08 7.55 -22.87
C TRP A 39 -3.67 8.95 -23.02
N THR A 40 -4.43 9.18 -24.10
CA THR A 40 -5.17 10.44 -24.29
C THR A 40 -6.14 10.67 -23.12
N ARG A 41 -6.83 9.61 -22.67
CA ARG A 41 -7.69 9.66 -21.49
C ARG A 41 -6.90 9.96 -20.21
N ILE A 42 -5.76 9.33 -19.99
CA ILE A 42 -4.90 9.58 -18.82
C ILE A 42 -4.42 11.03 -18.79
N ASP A 43 -4.05 11.60 -19.95
CA ASP A 43 -3.64 13.01 -20.05
C ASP A 43 -4.79 13.95 -19.69
N ALA A 44 -6.00 13.70 -20.20
CA ALA A 44 -7.20 14.46 -19.83
C ALA A 44 -7.52 14.38 -18.33
N LEU A 45 -7.49 13.17 -17.75
CA LEU A 45 -7.72 12.97 -16.32
C LEU A 45 -6.64 13.65 -15.46
N THR A 46 -5.41 13.72 -15.95
CA THR A 46 -4.33 14.45 -15.28
C THR A 46 -4.64 15.94 -15.23
N ALA A 47 -5.05 16.52 -16.36
CA ALA A 47 -5.44 17.93 -16.43
C ALA A 47 -6.65 18.24 -15.54
N ASP A 48 -7.65 17.35 -15.52
CA ASP A 48 -8.83 17.49 -14.67
C ASP A 48 -8.49 17.50 -13.18
N ALA A 49 -7.50 16.71 -12.74
CA ALA A 49 -7.04 16.69 -11.35
C ALA A 49 -6.46 18.05 -10.92
N PHE A 50 -5.92 18.86 -11.84
CA PHE A 50 -5.39 20.20 -11.55
C PHE A 50 -6.33 21.35 -11.93
N LYS A 51 -7.55 21.06 -12.37
CA LYS A 51 -8.53 22.06 -12.80
C LYS A 51 -8.77 23.14 -11.74
N ASP A 52 -8.94 22.74 -10.49
CA ASP A 52 -9.13 23.62 -9.33
C ASP A 52 -8.73 22.90 -8.03
N GLY A 53 -8.73 23.63 -6.91
CA GLY A 53 -8.32 23.06 -5.63
C GLY A 53 -9.23 21.93 -5.11
N SER A 54 -10.48 21.86 -5.54
CA SER A 54 -11.43 20.81 -5.16
C SER A 54 -11.17 19.53 -5.95
N SER A 55 -10.89 19.63 -7.26
CA SER A 55 -10.47 18.50 -8.09
C SER A 55 -9.20 17.85 -7.54
N LEU A 56 -8.18 18.65 -7.22
CA LEU A 56 -6.93 18.12 -6.69
C LEU A 56 -7.16 17.45 -5.32
N ARG A 57 -7.98 18.07 -4.46
CA ARG A 57 -8.37 17.46 -3.19
C ARG A 57 -9.04 16.10 -3.40
N GLY A 58 -10.01 15.99 -4.31
CA GLY A 58 -10.72 14.74 -4.59
C GLY A 58 -9.75 13.63 -5.01
N PHE A 59 -8.82 13.95 -5.92
CA PHE A 59 -7.80 13.01 -6.35
C PHE A 59 -6.85 12.57 -5.22
N LEU A 60 -6.40 13.51 -4.38
CA LEU A 60 -5.52 13.21 -3.24
C LEU A 60 -6.25 12.43 -2.13
N ASP A 61 -7.54 12.70 -1.91
CA ASP A 61 -8.39 11.92 -1.00
C ASP A 61 -8.48 10.46 -1.47
N PHE A 62 -8.74 10.24 -2.76
CA PHE A 62 -8.74 8.91 -3.36
C PHE A 62 -7.37 8.22 -3.23
N THR A 63 -6.28 8.95 -3.48
CA THR A 63 -4.91 8.43 -3.33
C THR A 63 -4.59 8.00 -1.89
N ALA A 64 -5.17 8.66 -0.88
CA ALA A 64 -4.99 8.30 0.53
C ALA A 64 -5.75 7.01 0.89
N GLN A 65 -6.95 6.84 0.35
CA GLN A 65 -7.85 5.71 0.58
C GLN A 65 -7.43 4.43 -0.16
N CYS A 66 -7.07 4.57 -1.43
CA CYS A 66 -6.77 3.44 -2.31
C CYS A 66 -5.46 2.74 -1.92
N SER A 67 -5.39 1.43 -2.20
CA SER A 67 -4.16 0.65 -2.11
C SER A 67 -3.06 1.24 -2.99
N PRO A 68 -1.78 1.10 -2.60
CA PRO A 68 -0.67 1.61 -3.39
C PRO A 68 -0.70 1.14 -4.83
N GLU A 69 -0.65 2.11 -5.75
CA GLU A 69 -0.79 1.87 -7.18
C GLU A 69 0.15 2.80 -7.96
N ARG A 70 0.26 2.61 -9.28
CA ARG A 70 0.90 3.56 -10.19
C ARG A 70 -0.01 4.76 -10.47
N ILE A 71 0.58 5.88 -10.86
CA ILE A 71 -0.18 7.15 -10.96
C ILE A 71 -1.26 7.10 -12.05
N GLU A 72 -0.97 6.44 -13.17
CA GLU A 72 -1.91 6.30 -14.28
C GLU A 72 -3.17 5.55 -13.85
N ASN A 73 -3.00 4.48 -13.09
CA ASN A 73 -4.11 3.68 -12.60
C ASN A 73 -4.89 4.42 -11.51
N LEU A 74 -4.23 5.19 -10.63
CA LEU A 74 -4.95 6.05 -9.67
C LEU A 74 -5.86 7.06 -10.37
N LEU A 75 -5.40 7.67 -11.47
CA LEU A 75 -6.21 8.59 -12.28
C LEU A 75 -7.43 7.88 -12.88
N LEU A 76 -7.21 6.71 -13.50
CA LEU A 76 -8.29 5.89 -14.07
C LEU A 76 -9.31 5.47 -13.01
N PHE A 77 -8.84 4.97 -11.87
CA PHE A 77 -9.71 4.48 -10.79
C PHE A 77 -10.42 5.60 -10.05
N HIS A 78 -9.80 6.76 -9.86
CA HIS A 78 -10.48 7.93 -9.30
C HIS A 78 -11.69 8.32 -10.18
N SER A 79 -11.55 8.22 -11.50
CA SER A 79 -12.63 8.50 -12.45
C SER A 79 -13.69 7.39 -12.50
N ASP A 80 -13.28 6.12 -12.56
CA ASP A 80 -14.18 4.99 -12.83
C ASP A 80 -14.76 4.35 -11.56
N ALA A 81 -14.07 4.53 -10.43
CA ALA A 81 -14.29 3.80 -9.18
C ALA A 81 -13.84 4.62 -7.95
N PRO A 82 -14.40 5.82 -7.71
CA PRO A 82 -13.94 6.72 -6.65
C PRO A 82 -14.04 6.13 -5.23
N GLU A 83 -14.85 5.09 -5.05
CA GLU A 83 -15.01 4.37 -3.77
C GLU A 83 -14.07 3.17 -3.61
N ALA A 84 -13.24 2.86 -4.61
CA ALA A 84 -12.35 1.70 -4.55
C ALA A 84 -11.31 1.84 -3.43
N THR A 85 -10.93 0.71 -2.84
CA THR A 85 -10.05 0.65 -1.66
C THR A 85 -8.86 -0.26 -1.86
N TRP A 86 -9.06 -1.45 -2.43
CA TRP A 86 -7.96 -2.36 -2.73
C TRP A 86 -8.18 -3.00 -4.10
N LEU A 87 -7.31 -2.65 -5.04
CA LEU A 87 -7.40 -3.09 -6.42
C LEU A 87 -6.27 -4.07 -6.74
N LYS A 88 -6.66 -5.25 -7.20
CA LYS A 88 -5.73 -6.33 -7.58
C LYS A 88 -6.20 -6.99 -8.87
N THR A 89 -5.28 -7.58 -9.62
CA THR A 89 -5.63 -8.44 -10.75
C THR A 89 -6.38 -9.68 -10.27
N PHE A 90 -7.00 -10.40 -11.20
CA PHE A 90 -7.65 -11.66 -10.88
C PHE A 90 -6.70 -12.66 -10.20
N ASP A 91 -5.48 -12.79 -10.74
CA ASP A 91 -4.47 -13.70 -10.20
C ASP A 91 -3.95 -13.26 -8.83
N GLU A 92 -3.72 -11.96 -8.63
CA GLU A 92 -3.32 -11.41 -7.33
C GLU A 92 -4.38 -11.64 -6.24
N TRP A 93 -5.67 -11.66 -6.61
CA TRP A 93 -6.74 -12.03 -5.68
C TRP A 93 -6.73 -13.53 -5.37
N LYS A 94 -6.54 -14.37 -6.39
CA LYS A 94 -6.43 -15.82 -6.24
C LYS A 94 -5.28 -16.18 -5.30
N GLU A 95 -4.11 -15.54 -5.48
CA GLU A 95 -2.95 -15.68 -4.59
C GLU A 95 -3.24 -15.20 -3.16
N ALA A 96 -4.03 -14.12 -3.03
CA ALA A 96 -4.51 -13.64 -1.73
C ALA A 96 -5.65 -14.50 -1.13
N GLY A 97 -5.97 -15.66 -1.72
CA GLY A 97 -7.00 -16.58 -1.23
C GLY A 97 -8.43 -16.09 -1.42
N ARG A 98 -8.66 -15.15 -2.36
CA ARG A 98 -9.99 -14.60 -2.68
C ARG A 98 -10.32 -14.86 -4.15
N SER A 99 -11.61 -14.97 -4.46
CA SER A 99 -12.08 -15.15 -5.84
C SER A 99 -12.96 -13.99 -6.26
N VAL A 100 -12.72 -13.42 -7.43
CA VAL A 100 -13.63 -12.42 -8.06
C VAL A 100 -15.01 -13.06 -8.28
N ARG A 101 -16.08 -12.30 -8.04
CA ARG A 101 -17.45 -12.77 -8.28
C ARG A 101 -17.70 -12.90 -9.79
N GLY A 102 -18.49 -13.89 -10.19
CA GLY A 102 -18.87 -14.04 -11.59
C GLY A 102 -19.67 -12.83 -12.09
N GLY A 103 -19.34 -12.35 -13.28
CA GLY A 103 -20.01 -11.19 -13.91
C GLY A 103 -19.40 -9.82 -13.60
N GLU A 104 -18.41 -9.74 -12.71
CA GLU A 104 -17.70 -8.49 -12.43
C GLU A 104 -16.82 -8.09 -13.63
N ALA A 105 -17.00 -6.87 -14.14
CA ALA A 105 -16.26 -6.39 -15.31
C ALA A 105 -14.82 -5.94 -14.99
N GLY A 106 -14.58 -5.54 -13.74
CA GLY A 106 -13.33 -4.93 -13.29
C GLY A 106 -13.05 -3.57 -13.95
N TYR A 107 -11.99 -2.91 -13.48
CA TYR A 107 -11.57 -1.59 -13.92
C TYR A 107 -10.33 -1.69 -14.80
N THR A 108 -10.29 -0.87 -15.86
CA THR A 108 -9.15 -0.83 -16.79
C THR A 108 -7.90 -0.33 -16.07
N ALA A 109 -6.78 -1.02 -16.24
CA ALA A 109 -5.52 -0.69 -15.59
C ALA A 109 -4.32 -1.02 -16.48
N LEU A 110 -3.23 -0.26 -16.33
CA LEU A 110 -1.91 -0.60 -16.85
C LEU A 110 -1.21 -1.54 -15.87
N ILE A 111 -1.08 -2.81 -16.22
CA ILE A 111 -0.49 -3.86 -15.38
C ILE A 111 0.96 -4.07 -15.80
N GLY A 112 1.88 -3.97 -14.83
CA GLY A 112 3.31 -4.19 -15.08
C GLY A 112 3.60 -5.62 -15.49
N GLN A 113 4.50 -5.80 -16.44
CA GLN A 113 4.93 -7.11 -16.91
C GLN A 113 6.43 -7.09 -17.18
N ASP A 114 7.15 -8.00 -16.55
CA ASP A 114 8.54 -8.26 -16.90
C ASP A 114 8.60 -9.27 -18.05
N TYR A 115 9.50 -9.04 -18.99
CA TYR A 115 9.71 -9.90 -20.15
C TYR A 115 11.19 -9.92 -20.54
N THR A 116 11.60 -10.96 -21.24
CA THR A 116 12.96 -11.08 -21.78
C THR A 116 12.96 -10.62 -23.23
N ARG A 117 13.86 -9.69 -23.57
CA ARG A 117 14.08 -9.24 -24.95
C ARG A 117 14.73 -10.34 -25.79
N GLU A 118 14.72 -10.17 -27.11
CA GLU A 118 15.33 -11.12 -28.05
C GLU A 118 16.84 -11.32 -27.81
N ASP A 119 17.52 -10.32 -27.26
CA ASP A 119 18.95 -10.38 -26.89
C ASP A 119 19.21 -11.06 -25.53
N GLY A 120 18.19 -11.63 -24.89
CA GLY A 120 18.28 -12.29 -23.59
C GLY A 120 18.27 -11.35 -22.39
N THR A 121 18.19 -10.03 -22.59
CA THR A 121 18.17 -9.06 -21.49
C THR A 121 16.78 -8.94 -20.88
N ALA A 122 16.72 -8.75 -19.56
CA ALA A 122 15.47 -8.50 -18.87
C ALA A 122 14.97 -7.07 -19.16
N ALA A 123 13.67 -6.94 -19.41
CA ALA A 123 13.00 -5.67 -19.59
C ALA A 123 11.66 -5.67 -18.84
N SER A 124 11.20 -4.47 -18.51
CA SER A 124 9.89 -4.27 -17.89
C SER A 124 9.02 -3.45 -18.84
N GLY A 125 7.74 -3.79 -18.89
CA GLY A 125 6.73 -3.12 -19.68
C GLY A 125 5.39 -3.11 -18.97
N TYR A 126 4.32 -2.92 -19.73
CA TYR A 126 2.97 -3.07 -19.23
C TYR A 126 2.04 -3.57 -20.34
N TYR A 127 0.93 -4.16 -19.93
CA TYR A 127 -0.23 -4.40 -20.78
C TYR A 127 -1.47 -3.72 -20.19
N VAL A 128 -2.47 -3.47 -21.04
CA VAL A 128 -3.78 -2.97 -20.60
C VAL A 128 -4.61 -4.18 -20.18
N GLY A 129 -5.02 -4.22 -18.91
CA GLY A 129 -5.82 -5.31 -18.38
C GLY A 129 -6.85 -4.82 -17.37
N LYS A 130 -7.29 -5.72 -16.49
CA LYS A 130 -8.32 -5.46 -15.49
C LYS A 130 -7.81 -5.67 -14.07
N LYS A 131 -8.17 -4.74 -13.19
CA LYS A 131 -8.08 -4.90 -11.73
C LYS A 131 -9.48 -4.87 -11.13
N PHE A 132 -9.66 -5.59 -10.03
CA PHE A 132 -10.92 -5.74 -9.34
C PHE A 132 -10.76 -5.20 -7.93
N ASP A 133 -11.72 -4.40 -7.49
CA ASP A 133 -11.77 -3.95 -6.10
C ASP A 133 -12.13 -5.11 -5.16
N VAL A 134 -11.71 -5.00 -3.90
CA VAL A 134 -12.02 -5.94 -2.82
C VAL A 134 -13.51 -6.27 -2.70
N SER A 135 -14.38 -5.29 -2.99
CA SER A 135 -15.83 -5.40 -2.94
C SER A 135 -16.38 -6.35 -4.01
N GLN A 136 -15.65 -6.53 -5.12
CA GLN A 136 -16.00 -7.40 -6.24
C GLN A 136 -15.59 -8.87 -6.01
N THR A 137 -15.04 -9.21 -4.85
CA THR A 137 -14.65 -10.59 -4.55
C THR A 137 -15.60 -11.26 -3.56
N ARG A 138 -15.50 -12.59 -3.48
CA ARG A 138 -16.11 -13.42 -2.43
C ARG A 138 -15.25 -13.39 -1.16
N GLY A 139 -15.86 -13.80 -0.04
CA GLY A 139 -15.22 -13.87 1.27
C GLY A 139 -15.51 -12.65 2.15
N ARG A 140 -15.02 -12.70 3.39
CA ARG A 140 -15.11 -11.58 4.33
C ARG A 140 -14.41 -10.36 3.75
N GLN A 141 -15.08 -9.21 3.81
CA GLN A 141 -14.44 -7.94 3.45
C GLN A 141 -13.44 -7.54 4.54
N PRO A 142 -12.27 -6.98 4.17
CA PRO A 142 -11.31 -6.52 5.16
C PRO A 142 -11.98 -5.53 6.11
N ASN A 143 -11.61 -5.61 7.39
CA ASN A 143 -12.04 -4.61 8.35
C ASN A 143 -11.47 -3.25 7.93
N ARG A 144 -12.17 -2.18 8.29
CA ARG A 144 -11.62 -0.83 8.19
C ARG A 144 -10.29 -0.77 8.95
N ALA A 145 -9.32 -0.02 8.42
CA ALA A 145 -8.07 0.22 9.12
C ALA A 145 -8.34 0.79 10.53
N PRO A 146 -7.54 0.41 11.54
CA PRO A 146 -7.64 1.00 12.87
C PRO A 146 -7.51 2.53 12.81
N VAL A 147 -8.17 3.20 13.76
CA VAL A 147 -7.99 4.63 13.98
C VAL A 147 -6.93 4.78 15.05
N TYR A 148 -5.87 5.54 14.75
CA TYR A 148 -4.76 5.78 15.66
C TYR A 148 -4.85 7.20 16.21
N ALA A 149 -4.45 7.39 17.47
CA ALA A 149 -4.31 8.71 18.04
C ALA A 149 -3.09 9.44 17.45
N ALA A 150 -3.14 10.77 17.43
CA ALA A 150 -2.10 11.57 16.78
C ALA A 150 -0.71 11.39 17.43
N ASP A 151 -0.65 11.16 18.74
CA ASP A 151 0.56 10.86 19.50
C ASP A 151 1.17 9.48 19.16
N GLU A 152 0.33 8.47 18.92
CA GLU A 152 0.77 7.18 18.39
C GLU A 152 1.40 7.33 17.01
N LEU A 153 0.80 8.14 16.13
CA LEU A 153 1.32 8.43 14.80
C LEU A 153 2.65 9.20 14.85
N VAL A 154 2.78 10.17 15.77
CA VAL A 154 4.05 10.89 16.00
C VAL A 154 5.12 9.91 16.47
N THR A 155 4.79 9.03 17.42
CA THR A 155 5.74 8.04 17.92
C THR A 155 6.17 7.08 16.81
N ALA A 156 5.22 6.58 16.02
CA ALA A 156 5.50 5.69 14.89
C ALA A 156 6.42 6.33 13.85
N VAL A 157 6.18 7.59 13.48
CA VAL A 157 7.02 8.29 12.51
C VAL A 157 8.41 8.62 13.07
N PHE A 158 8.52 8.91 14.37
CA PHE A 158 9.81 9.17 15.02
C PHE A 158 10.68 7.92 15.08
N THR A 159 10.12 6.80 15.54
CA THR A 159 10.85 5.54 15.75
C THR A 159 11.43 4.99 14.45
N ASN A 160 10.70 5.12 13.34
CA ASN A 160 11.07 4.51 12.06
C ASN A 160 11.50 5.50 10.98
N SER A 161 11.75 6.75 11.35
CA SER A 161 12.14 7.78 10.38
C SER A 161 13.39 7.35 9.62
N PRO A 162 13.36 7.33 8.27
CA PRO A 162 14.55 7.04 7.46
C PRO A 162 15.59 8.18 7.51
N VAL A 163 15.20 9.34 8.04
CA VAL A 163 16.02 10.54 8.18
C VAL A 163 16.10 10.88 9.66
N ARG A 164 17.27 11.34 10.13
CA ARG A 164 17.45 11.69 11.54
C ARG A 164 16.46 12.78 11.94
N LEU A 165 15.79 12.61 13.08
CA LEU A 165 14.93 13.62 13.70
C LEU A 165 15.64 14.22 14.91
N ALA A 166 15.59 15.54 15.06
CA ALA A 166 16.15 16.24 16.20
C ALA A 166 15.20 17.36 16.66
N VAL A 167 14.89 17.42 17.95
CA VAL A 167 14.16 18.55 18.53
C VAL A 167 15.12 19.73 18.65
N SER A 168 14.69 20.92 18.21
CA SER A 168 15.52 22.12 18.24
C SER A 168 14.69 23.39 18.41
N GLU A 169 15.08 24.23 19.37
CA GLU A 169 14.54 25.58 19.55
C GLU A 169 15.08 26.57 18.51
N ALA A 170 16.15 26.21 17.79
CA ALA A 170 16.79 27.04 16.78
C ALA A 170 16.08 27.02 15.41
N VAL A 171 14.94 26.33 15.29
CA VAL A 171 14.11 26.37 14.09
C VAL A 171 13.56 27.81 13.92
N PRO A 172 13.63 28.44 12.73
CA PRO A 172 13.19 29.83 12.52
C PRO A 172 11.73 30.07 12.94
N GLU A 173 11.43 31.26 13.48
CA GLU A 173 10.08 31.62 13.92
C GLU A 173 9.04 31.38 12.81
N GLY A 174 7.89 30.81 13.18
CA GLY A 174 6.83 30.42 12.24
C GLY A 174 7.08 29.10 11.49
N ILE A 175 8.27 28.49 11.60
CA ILE A 175 8.56 27.17 11.03
C ILE A 175 8.38 26.09 12.09
N GLN A 176 7.62 25.04 11.76
CA GLN A 176 7.30 23.92 12.66
C GLN A 176 8.35 22.82 12.58
N ALA A 177 8.82 22.50 11.38
CA ALA A 177 9.93 21.59 11.14
C ALA A 177 10.66 21.97 9.85
N GLN A 178 11.93 21.57 9.74
CA GLN A 178 12.74 21.79 8.55
C GLN A 178 13.74 20.66 8.32
N TYR A 179 13.69 20.07 7.12
CA TYR A 179 14.76 19.22 6.61
C TYR A 179 15.96 20.06 6.18
N VAL A 180 17.12 19.74 6.73
CA VAL A 180 18.42 20.35 6.39
C VAL A 180 19.29 19.30 5.72
N ALA A 181 19.41 19.40 4.39
CA ALA A 181 20.10 18.42 3.55
C ALA A 181 21.57 18.23 3.92
N GLN A 182 22.26 19.32 4.32
CA GLN A 182 23.67 19.27 4.75
C GLN A 182 23.89 18.31 5.92
N ASN A 183 22.91 18.27 6.85
CA ASN A 183 22.98 17.45 8.07
C ASN A 183 22.15 16.17 7.95
N ARG A 184 21.42 15.98 6.84
CA ARG A 184 20.43 14.92 6.63
C ARG A 184 19.53 14.72 7.86
N THR A 185 19.07 15.84 8.41
CA THR A 185 18.33 15.89 9.66
C THR A 185 17.09 16.77 9.49
N ILE A 186 15.97 16.27 9.99
CA ILE A 186 14.74 17.05 10.17
C ILE A 186 14.78 17.62 11.58
N TYR A 187 14.88 18.95 11.67
CA TYR A 187 14.77 19.67 12.93
C TYR A 187 13.30 20.00 13.19
N VAL A 188 12.80 19.62 14.36
CA VAL A 188 11.39 19.77 14.76
C VAL A 188 11.31 20.74 15.93
N ARG A 189 10.41 21.71 15.85
CA ARG A 189 10.11 22.63 16.96
C ARG A 189 9.48 21.85 18.11
N ASN A 190 9.87 22.17 19.34
CA ASN A 190 9.31 21.55 20.52
C ASN A 190 7.91 22.09 20.88
N ASN A 191 7.21 21.40 21.77
CA ASN A 191 5.95 21.87 22.40
C ASN A 191 4.81 22.20 21.44
N MET A 192 4.75 21.54 20.28
CA MET A 192 3.58 21.57 19.38
C MET A 192 2.59 20.47 19.75
N ASP A 193 1.32 20.63 19.39
CA ASP A 193 0.36 19.52 19.50
C ASP A 193 0.73 18.37 18.55
N ALA A 194 0.26 17.16 18.88
CA ALA A 194 0.66 15.94 18.15
C ALA A 194 0.26 15.97 16.66
N GLN A 195 -0.90 16.55 16.32
CA GLN A 195 -1.34 16.62 14.93
C GLN A 195 -0.44 17.58 14.14
N THR A 196 -0.19 18.78 14.65
CA THR A 196 0.73 19.73 14.03
C THR A 196 2.14 19.13 13.89
N THR A 197 2.60 18.43 14.92
CA THR A 197 3.91 17.74 14.91
C THR A 197 3.98 16.69 13.81
N PHE A 198 2.96 15.83 13.69
CA PHE A 198 2.90 14.82 12.64
C PHE A 198 2.90 15.45 11.25
N LEU A 199 2.05 16.46 11.01
CA LEU A 199 1.95 17.14 9.72
C LEU A 199 3.27 17.78 9.31
N ALA A 200 3.97 18.42 10.26
CA ALA A 200 5.27 19.03 10.01
C ALA A 200 6.32 17.98 9.65
N ILE A 201 6.40 16.88 10.40
CA ILE A 201 7.35 15.79 10.14
C ILE A 201 7.05 15.10 8.80
N ALA A 202 5.78 14.78 8.53
CA ALA A 202 5.36 14.13 7.30
C ALA A 202 5.75 14.95 6.06
N ARG A 203 5.59 16.28 6.13
CA ARG A 203 6.02 17.20 5.06
C ARG A 203 7.52 17.19 4.86
N GLU A 204 8.30 17.28 5.94
CA GLU A 204 9.77 17.32 5.82
C GLU A 204 10.36 15.94 5.46
N GLN A 205 9.73 14.84 5.87
CA GLN A 205 10.09 13.50 5.41
C GLN A 205 9.79 13.31 3.92
N ALA A 206 8.64 13.81 3.44
CA ALA A 206 8.34 13.83 2.03
C ALA A 206 9.40 14.64 1.25
N ALA A 207 9.75 15.83 1.74
CA ALA A 207 10.80 16.65 1.15
C ALA A 207 12.16 15.91 1.11
N ALA A 208 12.54 15.27 2.21
CA ALA A 208 13.79 14.52 2.29
C ALA A 208 13.81 13.30 1.35
N SER A 209 12.66 12.73 0.98
CA SER A 209 12.61 11.62 0.02
C SER A 209 13.03 12.00 -1.40
N TYR A 210 13.04 13.29 -1.74
CA TYR A 210 13.53 13.80 -3.03
C TYR A 210 15.03 14.13 -3.03
N ASP A 211 15.69 14.09 -1.87
CA ASP A 211 17.13 14.33 -1.77
C ASP A 211 17.90 13.06 -2.12
N ILE A 212 18.32 12.95 -3.38
CA ILE A 212 19.15 11.84 -3.88
C ILE A 212 20.64 11.98 -3.50
N HIS A 213 20.99 12.99 -2.69
CA HIS A 213 22.33 13.24 -2.17
C HIS A 213 23.41 13.55 -3.22
N ASP A 214 23.01 14.11 -4.36
CA ASP A 214 23.91 14.59 -5.41
C ASP A 214 24.30 16.08 -5.25
N GLY A 215 23.81 16.72 -4.19
CA GLY A 215 24.03 18.14 -3.88
C GLY A 215 23.11 19.12 -4.61
N ARG A 216 22.14 18.65 -5.41
CA ARG A 216 21.22 19.51 -6.19
C ARG A 216 19.84 19.70 -5.54
N PHE A 217 19.60 19.06 -4.40
CA PHE A 217 18.32 19.14 -3.71
C PHE A 217 17.93 20.58 -3.36
N SER A 218 16.69 20.94 -3.68
CA SER A 218 16.08 22.22 -3.30
C SER A 218 14.75 21.98 -2.60
N ARG A 219 14.69 22.30 -1.30
CA ARG A 219 13.44 22.21 -0.52
C ARG A 219 12.32 23.06 -1.12
N ALA A 220 12.68 24.23 -1.67
CA ALA A 220 11.70 25.12 -2.30
C ALA A 220 11.09 24.49 -3.56
N ALA A 221 11.90 23.80 -4.38
CA ALA A 221 11.43 23.15 -5.61
C ALA A 221 10.43 22.02 -5.35
N TYR A 222 10.55 21.32 -4.22
CA TYR A 222 9.66 20.22 -3.82
C TYR A 222 8.60 20.62 -2.78
N SER A 223 8.43 21.91 -2.50
CA SER A 223 7.55 22.38 -1.43
C SER A 223 6.08 22.02 -1.69
N ALA A 224 5.62 22.12 -2.94
CA ALA A 224 4.25 21.80 -3.34
C ALA A 224 3.99 20.28 -3.31
N GLN A 225 4.94 19.48 -3.81
CA GLN A 225 4.85 18.02 -3.79
C GLN A 225 4.83 17.51 -2.35
N SER A 226 5.74 18.00 -1.51
CA SER A 226 5.84 17.62 -0.10
C SER A 226 4.59 18.01 0.70
N TYR A 227 3.99 19.15 0.37
CA TYR A 227 2.73 19.59 0.95
C TYR A 227 1.57 18.64 0.60
N CYS A 228 1.44 18.25 -0.67
CA CYS A 228 0.42 17.28 -1.10
C CYS A 228 0.69 15.89 -0.51
N ALA A 229 1.95 15.47 -0.41
CA ALA A 229 2.31 14.17 0.16
C ALA A 229 1.97 14.09 1.66
N ALA A 230 2.21 15.16 2.41
CA ALA A 230 1.80 15.27 3.81
C ALA A 230 0.28 15.19 3.97
N TYR A 231 -0.49 15.84 3.08
CA TYR A 231 -1.95 15.72 3.06
C TYR A 231 -2.40 14.27 2.88
N VAL A 232 -1.88 13.58 1.87
CA VAL A 232 -2.24 12.19 1.57
C VAL A 232 -1.92 11.28 2.75
N ALA A 233 -0.73 11.43 3.35
CA ALA A 233 -0.34 10.65 4.53
C ALA A 233 -1.26 10.93 5.73
N ALA A 234 -1.54 12.20 6.03
CA ALA A 234 -2.40 12.59 7.14
C ALA A 234 -3.85 12.10 6.97
N LYS A 235 -4.41 12.27 5.76
CA LYS A 235 -5.75 11.80 5.40
C LYS A 235 -5.88 10.29 5.57
N LYS A 236 -4.86 9.52 5.16
CA LYS A 236 -4.82 8.06 5.29
C LYS A 236 -5.01 7.59 6.73
N TYR A 237 -4.49 8.33 7.70
CA TYR A 237 -4.59 8.02 9.13
C TYR A 237 -5.72 8.77 9.84
N GLY A 238 -6.58 9.47 9.10
CA GLY A 238 -7.77 10.13 9.66
C GLY A 238 -7.50 11.42 10.44
N LEU A 239 -6.33 12.04 10.25
CA LEU A 239 -6.01 13.35 10.84
C LEU A 239 -6.83 14.47 10.19
N ASP A 240 -7.03 15.57 10.92
CA ASP A 240 -7.72 16.73 10.38
C ASP A 240 -6.87 17.46 9.34
N VAL A 241 -7.40 17.54 8.12
CA VAL A 241 -6.75 18.14 6.95
C VAL A 241 -7.54 19.32 6.36
N ARG A 242 -8.49 19.89 7.13
CA ARG A 242 -9.32 21.02 6.68
C ARG A 242 -8.53 22.29 6.39
N SER A 243 -7.38 22.47 7.05
CA SER A 243 -6.48 23.62 6.85
C SER A 243 -5.75 23.59 5.50
N PHE A 244 -5.75 22.46 4.80
CA PHE A 244 -5.08 22.37 3.51
C PHE A 244 -5.84 23.11 2.42
N SER A 245 -5.13 23.82 1.54
CA SER A 245 -5.68 24.48 0.36
C SER A 245 -4.77 24.22 -0.84
N PHE A 246 -5.38 23.92 -1.97
CA PHE A 246 -4.67 23.45 -3.17
C PHE A 246 -4.69 24.45 -4.32
N GLU A 247 -5.35 25.60 -4.17
CA GLU A 247 -5.44 26.62 -5.23
C GLU A 247 -4.07 27.04 -5.75
N ARG A 248 -3.11 27.26 -4.84
CA ARG A 248 -1.76 27.65 -5.24
C ARG A 248 -1.02 26.52 -5.97
N VAL A 249 -1.28 25.27 -5.60
CA VAL A 249 -0.68 24.11 -6.28
C VAL A 249 -1.24 24.01 -7.69
N CYS A 250 -2.55 24.12 -7.86
CA CYS A 250 -3.19 24.10 -9.18
C CYS A 250 -2.70 25.26 -10.07
N GLN A 251 -2.55 26.48 -9.52
CA GLN A 251 -1.96 27.62 -10.24
C GLN A 251 -0.51 27.36 -10.71
N MET A 252 0.29 26.64 -9.91
CA MET A 252 1.66 26.29 -10.30
C MET A 252 1.68 25.25 -11.43
N CYS A 253 0.67 24.38 -11.49
CA CYS A 253 0.59 23.29 -12.47
C CYS A 253 -0.22 23.64 -13.72
N SER A 254 -1.00 24.73 -13.74
CA SER A 254 -1.95 25.03 -14.81
C SER A 254 -1.32 25.31 -16.19
N GLY A 255 -0.03 25.66 -16.23
CA GLY A 255 0.72 25.89 -17.48
C GLY A 255 1.63 24.74 -17.90
N LEU A 256 1.61 23.62 -17.17
CA LEU A 256 2.45 22.46 -17.44
C LEU A 256 1.74 21.52 -18.42
N GLU A 257 2.53 20.81 -19.22
CA GLU A 257 2.00 19.74 -20.07
C GLU A 257 1.48 18.57 -19.21
N PRO A 258 0.48 17.78 -19.68
CA PRO A 258 -0.09 16.68 -18.90
C PRO A 258 0.96 15.68 -18.39
N GLN A 259 2.04 15.46 -19.15
CA GLN A 259 3.14 14.60 -18.72
C GLN A 259 3.90 15.14 -17.51
N GLU A 260 4.13 16.45 -17.45
CA GLU A 260 4.80 17.12 -16.33
C GLU A 260 3.88 17.16 -15.10
N GLN A 261 2.60 17.46 -15.30
CA GLN A 261 1.58 17.36 -14.25
C GLN A 261 1.49 15.94 -13.67
N ARG A 262 1.52 14.91 -14.53
CA ARG A 262 1.52 13.51 -14.10
C ARG A 262 2.79 13.15 -13.34
N SER A 263 3.94 13.70 -13.75
CA SER A 263 5.21 13.52 -13.04
C SER A 263 5.14 14.13 -11.64
N PHE A 264 4.57 15.33 -11.49
CA PHE A 264 4.30 15.93 -10.17
C PHE A 264 3.44 15.01 -9.29
N LEU A 265 2.33 14.47 -9.82
CA LEU A 265 1.47 13.58 -9.04
C LEU A 265 2.18 12.26 -8.70
N SER A 266 3.03 11.74 -9.59
CA SER A 266 3.86 10.57 -9.32
C SER A 266 4.83 10.82 -8.16
N ASP A 267 5.48 11.99 -8.13
CA ASP A 267 6.37 12.41 -7.04
C ASP A 267 5.62 12.53 -5.70
N VAL A 268 4.44 13.15 -5.72
CA VAL A 268 3.55 13.25 -4.53
C VAL A 268 3.21 11.86 -4.01
N LYS A 269 2.75 10.98 -4.90
CA LYS A 269 2.34 9.60 -4.57
C LYS A 269 3.51 8.81 -3.97
N GLN A 270 4.70 8.88 -4.57
CA GLN A 270 5.87 8.17 -4.09
C GLN A 270 6.26 8.64 -2.67
N ALA A 271 6.35 9.95 -2.45
CA ALA A 271 6.68 10.51 -1.15
C ALA A 271 5.62 10.18 -0.09
N ALA A 272 4.33 10.29 -0.43
CA ALA A 272 3.24 9.92 0.47
C ALA A 272 3.30 8.45 0.88
N TYR A 273 3.59 7.55 -0.06
CA TYR A 273 3.73 6.12 0.24
C TYR A 273 4.97 5.80 1.07
N THR A 274 6.06 6.56 0.90
CA THR A 274 7.24 6.47 1.75
C THR A 274 6.88 6.84 3.19
N VAL A 275 6.23 7.99 3.41
CA VAL A 275 5.78 8.41 4.74
C VAL A 275 4.81 7.38 5.35
N ALA A 276 3.80 6.95 4.59
CA ALA A 276 2.84 5.95 5.08
C ALA A 276 3.50 4.61 5.42
N ARG A 277 4.53 4.19 4.68
CA ARG A 277 5.29 2.97 5.00
C ARG A 277 6.06 3.12 6.30
N THR A 278 6.70 4.27 6.51
CA THR A 278 7.39 4.60 7.77
C THR A 278 6.46 4.54 8.96
N VAL A 279 5.31 5.21 8.87
CA VAL A 279 4.30 5.22 9.95
C VAL A 279 3.77 3.81 10.20
N ARG A 280 3.37 3.07 9.16
CA ARG A 280 2.88 1.69 9.32
C ARG A 280 3.91 0.79 10.01
N ARG A 281 5.19 0.91 9.68
CA ARG A 281 6.24 0.13 10.34
C ARG A 281 6.31 0.45 11.83
N GLY A 282 6.29 1.73 12.19
CA GLY A 282 6.29 2.15 13.60
C GLY A 282 5.04 1.68 14.35
N LEU A 283 3.86 1.76 13.74
CA LEU A 283 2.62 1.27 14.34
C LEU A 283 2.68 -0.24 14.59
N ASN A 284 3.15 -1.03 13.63
CA ASN A 284 3.31 -2.48 13.81
C ASN A 284 4.26 -2.83 14.98
N GLU A 285 5.34 -2.06 15.16
CA GLU A 285 6.28 -2.25 16.27
C GLU A 285 5.65 -1.88 17.63
N LEU A 286 4.85 -0.81 17.67
CA LEU A 286 4.05 -0.43 18.85
C LEU A 286 3.03 -1.52 19.21
N GLU A 287 2.30 -2.06 18.23
CA GLU A 287 1.34 -3.16 18.44
C GLU A 287 2.01 -4.42 18.98
N LEU A 288 3.16 -4.82 18.43
CA LEU A 288 3.93 -5.98 18.88
C LEU A 288 4.48 -5.82 20.29
N SER A 289 4.92 -4.60 20.67
CA SER A 289 5.39 -4.33 22.03
C SER A 289 4.25 -4.23 23.05
N ALA A 290 3.02 -3.92 22.62
CA ALA A 290 1.85 -3.85 23.47
C ALA A 290 1.22 -5.22 23.77
N THR A 291 1.49 -6.25 22.96
CA THR A 291 1.09 -7.63 23.29
C THR A 291 1.99 -8.18 24.40
N PRO A 292 1.45 -8.52 25.59
CA PRO A 292 2.26 -9.16 26.63
C PRO A 292 2.79 -10.49 26.08
N GLU A 293 4.09 -10.72 26.21
CA GLU A 293 4.66 -12.03 25.90
C GLU A 293 3.86 -13.10 26.65
N PRO A 294 3.37 -14.16 25.99
CA PRO A 294 2.83 -15.29 26.71
C PRO A 294 3.98 -15.79 27.59
N ALA A 295 3.80 -15.71 28.90
CA ALA A 295 4.69 -16.33 29.86
C ALA A 295 4.73 -17.82 29.54
N TYR A 296 5.69 -18.23 28.70
CA TYR A 296 6.07 -19.62 28.53
C TYR A 296 6.85 -19.98 29.80
N SER A 297 6.11 -20.13 30.90
CA SER A 297 6.60 -20.81 32.08
C SER A 297 6.81 -22.26 31.68
N VAL A 298 8.04 -22.60 31.30
CA VAL A 298 8.49 -23.99 31.32
C VAL A 298 8.44 -24.40 32.79
N GLU A 299 7.33 -25.01 33.21
CA GLU A 299 7.33 -25.78 34.45
C GLU A 299 8.39 -26.87 34.29
N VAL A 300 9.56 -26.62 34.89
CA VAL A 300 10.58 -27.63 35.09
C VAL A 300 9.96 -28.65 36.05
N HIS A 301 9.39 -29.72 35.51
CA HIS A 301 9.08 -30.89 36.32
C HIS A 301 10.38 -31.44 36.90
N ALA A 302 10.59 -31.18 38.18
CA ALA A 302 11.61 -31.85 38.97
C ALA A 302 11.34 -33.37 38.98
N PRO A 303 12.39 -34.22 38.93
CA PRO A 303 12.21 -35.66 38.85
C PRO A 303 11.68 -36.22 40.16
N VAL A 304 10.58 -36.97 40.08
CA VAL A 304 9.99 -37.71 41.19
C VAL A 304 10.97 -38.79 41.67
N GLU A 305 11.42 -38.67 42.92
CA GLU A 305 12.18 -39.70 43.62
C GLU A 305 11.37 -41.00 43.76
N LYS A 306 11.99 -42.11 43.37
CA LYS A 306 11.46 -43.47 43.53
C LYS A 306 11.47 -43.85 45.01
N THR A 307 10.30 -44.09 45.58
CA THR A 307 10.15 -44.79 46.86
C THR A 307 9.96 -46.30 46.63
N GLU A 308 10.82 -47.09 47.27
CA GLU A 308 10.92 -48.53 47.16
C GLU A 308 9.73 -49.27 47.80
N LYS A 309 9.32 -50.38 47.18
CA LYS A 309 8.31 -51.32 47.71
C LYS A 309 8.97 -52.35 48.65
N PRO A 310 8.34 -52.74 49.78
CA PRO A 310 8.84 -53.84 50.58
C PRO A 310 8.37 -55.20 50.05
N ALA A 311 9.26 -56.18 50.22
CA ALA A 311 9.18 -57.57 49.78
C ALA A 311 8.07 -58.38 50.48
N ARG A 312 7.52 -59.37 49.76
CA ARG A 312 6.69 -60.43 50.35
C ARG A 312 7.12 -61.79 49.82
N THR A 313 7.67 -62.62 50.69
CA THR A 313 8.17 -63.97 50.38
C THR A 313 7.19 -65.05 50.85
N LYS A 314 6.77 -65.89 49.90
CA LYS A 314 6.44 -67.33 49.94
C LYS A 314 5.38 -67.87 50.94
N LYS A 315 4.39 -68.58 50.38
CA LYS A 315 4.23 -70.06 50.49
C LYS A 315 3.16 -70.61 49.51
N THR A 316 3.54 -71.66 48.79
CA THR A 316 2.78 -72.60 47.92
C THR A 316 2.04 -73.67 48.76
N PRO A 317 1.29 -74.66 48.20
CA PRO A 317 0.42 -74.75 47.01
C PRO A 317 -0.99 -75.36 47.29
N GLN A 318 -1.88 -75.33 46.25
CA GLN A 318 -3.10 -76.12 45.87
C GLN A 318 -3.65 -77.28 46.77
N PRO A 319 -4.95 -77.71 46.67
CA PRO A 319 -5.64 -78.07 45.41
C PRO A 319 -7.18 -77.86 45.32
N GLN A 320 -7.71 -78.30 44.17
CA GLN A 320 -9.05 -78.18 43.56
C GLN A 320 -10.21 -78.98 44.19
N ARG A 321 -11.44 -78.60 43.76
CA ARG A 321 -12.72 -79.34 43.55
C ARG A 321 -13.87 -78.59 44.23
N GLU A 322 -15.04 -78.37 43.64
CA GLU A 322 -15.79 -78.99 42.53
C GLU A 322 -16.53 -77.91 41.71
#